data_AF-A0AAV1LQS8-F1
#
_entry.id   AF-A0AAV1LQS8-F1
#
_cell.length_a   1.000
_cell.length_b   1.000
_cell.length_c   1.000
_cell.angle_alpha   90.00
_cell.angle_beta   90.00
_cell.angle_gamma   90.00
#
_symmetry.space_group_name_H-M   'P 1'
#
loop_
_entity.id
_entity.type
_entity.pdbx_description
1 polymer ?
#
loop_
_entity_poly.entity_id
_entity_poly.type
_entity_poly.pdbx_seq_one_letter_code
_entity_poly.pdbx_strand_id
1 'polypeptide(L)'
;MLEQGIIRPSESAWSSPIWIVPKKVDASDKTKWRLVVDFRKLNEKTISDKYPIPNISDVLDKLGNCQYFTTLDLASGFYQVEMNPSDIPKTAFNVEHGHFEFLRMPMGLKNSPSTFQRVVDNVLRDLQNTVCLVYLDDIIVFSTSLQEHMVS
;
A
#
# COMPACT_ATOMS: atom_id res chain seq x y z
N MET A 1 9.09 9.41 -9.13
CA MET A 1 9.47 9.22 -7.72
C MET A 1 10.33 10.36 -7.19
N LEU A 2 11.50 10.67 -7.78
CA LEU A 2 12.37 11.76 -7.31
C LEU A 2 11.67 13.14 -7.40
N GLU A 3 11.14 13.51 -8.57
CA GLU A 3 10.38 14.75 -8.78
C GLU A 3 9.10 14.83 -7.94
N GLN A 4 8.55 13.68 -7.54
CA GLN A 4 7.35 13.58 -6.71
C GLN A 4 7.65 13.65 -5.20
N GLY A 5 8.92 13.79 -4.80
CA GLY A 5 9.32 13.81 -3.39
C GLY A 5 9.10 12.49 -2.65
N ILE A 6 8.97 11.37 -3.37
CA ILE A 6 8.81 10.03 -2.77
C ILE A 6 10.16 9.50 -2.28
N ILE A 7 11.23 9.83 -3.00
CA ILE A 7 12.60 9.43 -2.70
C ILE A 7 13.53 10.64 -2.76
N ARG A 8 14.71 10.54 -2.17
CA ARG A 8 15.82 11.49 -2.31
C ARG A 8 17.18 10.77 -2.42
N PRO A 9 18.24 11.44 -2.91
CA PRO A 9 19.59 10.89 -2.82
C PRO A 9 19.94 10.56 -1.36
N SER A 10 20.62 9.44 -1.16
CA SER A 10 21.00 8.95 0.17
C SER A 10 22.51 8.89 0.31
N GLU A 11 22.99 9.06 1.55
CA GLU A 11 24.35 8.75 1.99
C GLU A 11 24.33 7.66 3.09
N SER A 12 23.23 6.91 3.17
CA SER A 12 23.01 5.89 4.18
C SER A 12 24.01 4.73 4.04
N ALA A 13 24.39 4.14 5.18
CA ALA A 13 25.15 2.90 5.20
C ALA A 13 24.27 1.67 4.84
N TRP A 14 22.95 1.81 4.78
CA TRP A 14 22.04 0.75 4.38
C TRP A 14 21.91 0.68 2.87
N SER A 15 21.68 -0.51 2.34
CA SER A 15 21.39 -0.69 0.93
C SER A 15 20.63 -1.98 0.69
N SER A 16 19.44 -1.86 0.11
CA SER A 16 18.64 -2.97 -0.39
C SER A 16 18.71 -3.04 -1.92
N PRO A 17 18.80 -4.23 -2.54
CA PRO A 17 18.81 -4.35 -3.99
C PRO A 17 17.41 -4.09 -4.57
N ILE A 18 17.36 -3.67 -5.84
CA ILE A 18 16.11 -3.44 -6.58
C ILE A 18 15.86 -4.50 -7.65
N TRP A 19 14.59 -4.63 -8.01
CA TRP A 19 14.10 -5.42 -9.12
C TRP A 19 13.09 -4.60 -9.91
N ILE A 20 13.11 -4.75 -11.23
CA ILE A 20 12.11 -4.17 -12.12
C ILE A 20 11.22 -5.30 -12.62
N VAL A 21 9.94 -5.24 -12.27
CA VAL A 21 8.96 -6.26 -12.65
C VAL A 21 7.89 -5.65 -13.58
N PRO A 22 7.50 -6.34 -14.66
CA PRO A 22 6.41 -5.87 -15.50
C PRO A 22 5.08 -6.01 -14.73
N LYS A 23 4.24 -4.98 -14.79
CA LYS A 23 2.83 -5.10 -14.42
C LYS A 23 2.10 -5.90 -15.50
N LYS A 24 0.98 -6.55 -15.10
CA LYS A 24 0.06 -7.17 -16.06
C LYS A 24 -0.36 -6.15 -17.11
N VAL A 25 -0.41 -6.57 -18.36
CA VAL A 25 -0.81 -5.75 -19.50
C VAL A 25 -2.25 -5.29 -19.25
N ASP A 26 -2.47 -3.98 -19.16
CA ASP A 26 -3.83 -3.44 -19.13
C ASP A 26 -4.40 -3.37 -20.56
N ALA A 27 -5.68 -3.08 -20.71
CA ALA A 27 -6.36 -3.00 -22.01
C ALA A 27 -5.75 -1.94 -22.98
N SER A 28 -4.72 -1.20 -22.57
CA SER A 28 -4.05 -0.15 -23.32
C SER A 28 -2.79 -0.63 -24.05
N ASP A 29 -2.49 -1.94 -24.05
CA ASP A 29 -1.37 -2.58 -24.76
C ASP A 29 0.03 -1.99 -24.41
N LYS A 30 0.14 -1.35 -23.24
CA LYS A 30 1.38 -0.74 -22.72
C LYS A 30 1.83 -1.45 -21.44
N THR A 31 3.00 -2.08 -21.49
CA THR A 31 3.63 -2.66 -20.30
C THR A 31 4.08 -1.55 -19.36
N LYS A 32 3.41 -1.44 -18.21
CA LYS A 32 3.88 -0.61 -17.09
C LYS A 32 4.91 -1.39 -16.29
N TRP A 33 5.95 -0.72 -15.80
CA TRP A 33 6.99 -1.33 -14.97
C TRP A 33 6.83 -0.92 -13.51
N ARG A 34 7.15 -1.83 -12.58
CA ARG A 34 7.14 -1.57 -11.14
C ARG A 34 8.55 -1.78 -10.58
N LEU A 35 9.06 -0.78 -9.87
CA LEU A 35 10.24 -0.91 -9.04
C LEU A 35 9.87 -1.63 -7.74
N VAL A 36 10.57 -2.71 -7.44
CA VAL A 36 10.41 -3.51 -6.21
C VAL A 36 11.75 -3.51 -5.50
N VAL A 37 11.76 -3.07 -4.25
CA VAL A 37 12.96 -3.11 -3.41
C VAL A 37 12.90 -4.34 -2.52
N ASP A 38 13.98 -5.11 -2.50
CA ASP A 38 14.06 -6.33 -1.71
C ASP A 38 14.43 -6.02 -0.26
N PHE A 39 13.40 -5.74 0.55
CA PHE A 39 13.55 -5.47 1.98
C PHE A 39 13.62 -6.72 2.86
N ARG A 40 13.80 -7.94 2.32
CA ARG A 40 13.78 -9.18 3.13
C ARG A 40 14.72 -9.13 4.34
N LYS A 41 15.98 -8.73 4.13
CA LYS A 41 16.98 -8.59 5.21
C LYS A 41 16.63 -7.50 6.22
N LEU A 42 15.99 -6.42 5.78
CA LEU A 42 15.51 -5.36 6.66
C LEU A 42 14.32 -5.84 7.50
N ASN A 43 13.40 -6.58 6.88
CA ASN A 43 12.20 -7.12 7.50
C ASN A 43 12.51 -8.18 8.57
N GLU A 44 13.59 -8.94 8.41
CA GLU A 44 14.09 -9.87 9.45
C GLU A 44 14.52 -9.15 10.73
N LYS A 45 15.12 -7.96 10.60
CA LYS A 45 15.56 -7.12 11.73
C LYS A 45 14.43 -6.24 12.29
N THR A 46 13.30 -6.17 11.60
CA THR A 46 12.18 -5.29 11.96
C THR A 46 11.20 -6.05 12.86
N ILE A 47 10.89 -5.43 14.01
CA ILE A 47 9.87 -5.92 14.92
C ILE A 47 8.51 -5.84 14.22
N SER A 48 7.78 -6.96 14.22
CA SER A 48 6.47 -7.03 13.58
C SER A 48 5.46 -6.16 14.32
N ASP A 49 4.82 -5.24 13.60
CA ASP A 49 3.56 -4.65 14.07
C ASP A 49 2.47 -5.74 13.95
N LYS A 50 1.62 -5.84 14.97
CA LYS A 50 0.51 -6.81 15.04
C LYS A 50 -0.83 -6.09 15.01
N TYR A 51 -0.91 -4.98 14.27
CA TYR A 51 -2.18 -4.30 14.03
C TYR A 51 -3.17 -5.28 13.39
N PRO A 52 -4.43 -5.34 13.87
CA PRO A 52 -5.41 -6.29 13.35
C PRO A 52 -5.71 -5.97 11.89
N ILE A 53 -5.48 -6.95 11.02
CA ILE A 53 -5.89 -6.90 9.62
C ILE A 53 -7.21 -7.68 9.55
N PRO A 54 -8.25 -7.15 8.87
CA PRO A 54 -9.53 -7.82 8.76
C PRO A 54 -9.39 -9.23 8.17
N ASN A 55 -10.12 -10.19 8.73
CA ASN A 55 -10.18 -11.54 8.16
C ASN A 55 -11.05 -11.52 6.91
N ILE A 56 -10.58 -12.14 5.82
CA ILE A 56 -11.32 -12.23 4.57
C ILE A 56 -12.68 -12.93 4.73
N SER A 57 -12.80 -13.93 5.61
CA SER A 57 -14.07 -14.58 5.90
C SER A 57 -15.09 -13.61 6.50
N ASP A 58 -14.66 -12.84 7.51
CA ASP A 58 -15.53 -11.83 8.16
C ASP A 58 -15.94 -10.72 7.18
N VAL A 59 -15.05 -10.37 6.25
CA VAL A 59 -15.35 -9.42 5.16
C VAL A 59 -16.41 -10.02 4.23
N LEU A 60 -16.24 -11.26 3.77
CA LEU A 60 -17.17 -11.92 2.85
C LEU A 60 -18.57 -12.13 3.47
N ASP A 61 -18.63 -12.49 4.76
CA ASP A 61 -19.92 -12.67 5.46
C ASP A 61 -20.74 -11.38 5.50
N LYS A 62 -20.09 -10.23 5.68
CA LYS A 62 -20.75 -8.91 5.63
C LYS A 62 -21.25 -8.54 4.23
N LEU A 63 -20.58 -9.04 3.20
CA LEU A 63 -20.91 -8.77 1.81
C LEU A 63 -22.03 -9.68 1.26
N GLY A 64 -22.42 -10.74 1.97
CA GLY A 64 -23.30 -11.80 1.45
C GLY A 64 -24.69 -11.36 0.95
N ASN A 65 -25.20 -10.22 1.44
CA ASN A 65 -26.50 -9.67 1.00
C ASN A 65 -26.37 -8.56 -0.05
N CYS A 66 -25.15 -8.20 -0.44
CA CYS A 66 -24.88 -7.11 -1.37
C CYS A 66 -24.87 -7.58 -2.82
N GLN A 67 -25.35 -6.73 -3.72
CA GLN A 67 -25.46 -7.06 -5.15
C GLN A 67 -24.48 -6.25 -6.00
N TYR A 68 -23.99 -5.13 -5.49
CA TYR A 68 -23.10 -4.22 -6.20
C TYR A 68 -21.82 -4.00 -5.40
N PHE A 69 -20.70 -4.03 -6.11
CA PHE A 69 -19.37 -3.91 -5.54
C PHE A 69 -18.53 -2.96 -6.39
N THR A 70 -17.70 -2.15 -5.75
CA THR A 70 -16.65 -1.37 -6.41
C THR A 70 -15.39 -1.47 -5.58
N THR A 71 -14.31 -1.93 -6.22
CA THR A 71 -13.00 -2.01 -5.61
C THR A 71 -12.13 -0.84 -6.04
N LEU A 72 -11.55 -0.16 -5.07
CA LEU A 72 -10.58 0.91 -5.28
C LEU A 72 -9.20 0.41 -4.84
N ASP A 73 -8.26 0.33 -5.79
CA ASP A 73 -6.86 -0.04 -5.53
C ASP A 73 -6.10 1.15 -4.94
N LEU A 74 -5.62 0.99 -3.71
CA LEU A 74 -4.79 1.94 -2.98
C LEU A 74 -3.30 1.59 -3.03
N ALA A 75 -2.83 0.79 -4.00
CA ALA A 75 -1.41 0.47 -4.12
C ALA A 75 -0.49 1.71 -4.24
N SER A 76 -1.00 2.86 -4.72
CA SER A 76 -0.29 4.14 -4.71
C SER A 76 -0.40 4.90 -3.38
N GLY A 77 -1.36 4.53 -2.53
CA GLY A 77 -1.65 5.11 -1.22
C GLY A 77 -0.50 4.95 -0.23
N PHE A 78 0.31 3.90 -0.35
CA PHE A 78 1.53 3.76 0.46
C PHE A 78 2.44 4.99 0.36
N TYR A 79 2.62 5.52 -0.86
CA TYR A 79 3.48 6.68 -1.09
C TYR A 79 2.87 8.00 -0.58
N GLN A 80 1.66 8.00 -0.04
CA GLN A 80 1.09 9.15 0.65
C GLN A 80 1.54 9.22 2.11
N VAL A 81 1.85 8.08 2.73
CA VAL A 81 2.29 8.01 4.13
C VAL A 81 3.75 8.41 4.25
N GLU A 82 4.06 9.34 5.16
CA GLU A 82 5.44 9.77 5.42
C GLU A 82 6.21 8.72 6.20
N MET A 83 7.48 8.54 5.83
CA MET A 83 8.40 7.73 6.61
C MET A 83 8.81 8.49 7.87
N ASN A 84 8.96 7.77 8.98
CA ASN A 84 9.58 8.33 10.17
C ASN A 84 11.02 8.76 9.83
N PRO A 85 11.44 9.99 10.14
CA PRO A 85 12.80 10.48 9.84
C PRO A 85 13.93 9.56 10.30
N SER A 86 13.78 8.87 11.43
CA SER A 86 14.80 7.94 11.93
C SER A 86 14.90 6.62 11.15
N ASP A 87 13.86 6.29 10.38
CA ASP A 87 13.77 5.06 9.60
C ASP A 87 14.06 5.27 8.11
N ILE A 88 14.01 6.52 7.62
CA ILE A 88 14.33 6.87 6.23
C ILE A 88 15.64 6.23 5.75
N PRO A 89 16.78 6.34 6.46
CA PRO A 89 18.04 5.77 5.98
C PRO A 89 18.00 4.25 5.82
N LYS A 90 17.14 3.54 6.55
CA LYS A 90 17.03 2.07 6.48
C LYS A 90 16.39 1.62 5.17
N THR A 91 15.62 2.49 4.52
CA THR A 91 14.94 2.21 3.25
C THR A 91 15.83 2.42 2.03
N ALA A 92 17.10 2.74 2.24
CA ALA A 92 18.00 3.07 1.16
C ALA A 92 18.23 1.88 0.20
N PHE A 93 18.35 2.20 -1.08
CA PHE A 93 18.50 1.25 -2.18
C PHE A 93 19.44 1.80 -3.25
N ASN A 94 20.06 0.88 -3.99
CA ASN A 94 20.98 1.19 -5.07
C ASN A 94 20.35 0.93 -6.43
N VAL A 95 20.61 1.84 -7.36
CA VAL A 95 20.41 1.66 -8.80
C VAL A 95 21.75 1.84 -9.50
N GLU A 96 21.84 1.45 -10.78
CA GLU A 96 23.10 1.46 -11.54
C GLU A 96 23.85 2.81 -11.46
N HIS A 97 23.12 3.92 -11.36
CA HIS A 97 23.68 5.27 -11.36
C HIS A 97 23.26 6.10 -10.14
N GLY A 98 22.94 5.48 -9.00
CA GLY A 98 22.64 6.27 -7.81
C GLY A 98 22.25 5.49 -6.57
N HIS A 99 22.28 6.20 -5.45
CA HIS A 99 21.86 5.72 -4.13
C HIS A 99 20.74 6.61 -3.63
N PHE A 100 19.60 6.00 -3.27
CA PHE A 100 18.39 6.72 -2.91
C PHE A 100 17.72 6.11 -1.69
N GLU A 101 16.95 6.91 -0.96
CA GLU A 101 16.14 6.50 0.18
C GLU A 101 14.72 7.04 0.08
N PHE A 102 13.77 6.36 0.71
CA PHE A 102 12.36 6.73 0.67
C PHE A 102 11.99 7.74 1.75
N LEU A 103 11.35 8.82 1.32
CA LEU A 103 10.69 9.80 2.20
C LEU A 103 9.23 9.42 2.49
N ARG A 104 8.64 8.60 1.61
CA ARG A 104 7.28 8.09 1.72
C ARG A 104 7.30 6.57 1.81
N MET A 105 6.35 5.97 2.51
CA MET A 105 6.36 4.55 2.84
C MET A 105 6.39 3.68 1.57
N PRO A 106 7.46 2.90 1.33
CA PRO A 106 7.51 2.01 0.19
C PRO A 106 6.70 0.74 0.43
N MET A 107 6.27 0.11 -0.66
CA MET A 107 5.77 -1.26 -0.63
C MET A 107 6.90 -2.23 -0.26
N GLY A 108 6.56 -3.34 0.40
CA GLY A 108 7.50 -4.42 0.70
C GLY A 108 8.17 -4.35 2.07
N LEU A 109 8.00 -3.27 2.84
CA LEU A 109 8.37 -3.29 4.27
C LEU A 109 7.36 -4.14 5.05
N LYS A 110 7.86 -4.83 6.07
CA LYS A 110 7.07 -5.73 6.93
C LYS A 110 5.83 -5.07 7.52
N ASN A 111 5.96 -3.83 7.97
CA ASN A 111 4.91 -3.11 8.68
C ASN A 111 4.13 -2.14 7.78
N SER A 112 4.47 -2.01 6.49
CA SER A 112 3.76 -1.10 5.58
C SER A 112 2.24 -1.39 5.55
N PRO A 113 1.77 -2.65 5.42
CA PRO A 113 0.34 -2.93 5.41
C PRO A 113 -0.34 -2.55 6.73
N SER A 114 0.29 -2.84 7.87
CA SER A 114 -0.27 -2.54 9.20
C SER A 114 -0.38 -1.04 9.45
N THR A 115 0.65 -0.27 9.08
CA THR A 115 0.62 1.20 9.15
C THR A 115 -0.47 1.75 8.23
N PHE A 116 -0.55 1.24 7.00
CA PHE A 116 -1.53 1.70 6.02
C PHE A 116 -2.96 1.41 6.48
N GLN A 117 -3.25 0.19 6.93
CA GLN A 117 -4.54 -0.19 7.48
C GLN A 117 -4.97 0.76 8.60
N ARG A 118 -4.07 1.10 9.52
CA ARG A 118 -4.36 2.05 10.61
C ARG A 118 -4.72 3.45 10.09
N VAL A 119 -4.06 3.92 9.05
CA VAL A 119 -4.37 5.21 8.42
C VAL A 119 -5.77 5.15 7.80
N VAL A 120 -6.05 4.12 7.01
CA VAL A 120 -7.34 3.99 6.33
C VAL A 120 -8.49 3.78 7.33
N ASP A 121 -8.30 2.99 8.37
CA ASP A 121 -9.28 2.80 9.46
C ASP A 121 -9.63 4.12 10.16
N ASN A 122 -8.66 5.01 10.30
CA ASN A 122 -8.91 6.33 10.88
C ASN A 122 -9.64 7.27 9.90
N VAL A 123 -9.31 7.22 8.61
CA VAL A 123 -9.93 8.08 7.58
C VAL A 123 -11.36 7.64 7.27
N LEU A 124 -11.61 6.32 7.18
CA LEU A 124 -12.90 5.74 6.80
C LEU A 124 -13.71 5.25 8.01
N ARG A 125 -13.34 5.63 9.23
CA ARG A 125 -13.93 5.11 10.48
C ARG A 125 -15.46 5.10 10.46
N ASP A 126 -16.06 6.19 9.98
CA ASP A 126 -17.52 6.37 10.00
C ASP A 126 -18.24 5.72 8.81
N LEU A 127 -17.48 5.27 7.80
CA LEU A 127 -18.01 4.61 6.59
C LEU A 127 -17.79 3.08 6.64
N GLN A 128 -16.81 2.64 7.42
CA GLN A 128 -16.45 1.24 7.56
C GLN A 128 -17.58 0.40 8.13
N ASN A 129 -17.82 -0.76 7.52
CA ASN A 129 -18.90 -1.69 7.86
C ASN A 129 -20.32 -1.18 7.57
N THR A 130 -20.47 0.01 6.97
CA THR A 130 -21.76 0.53 6.53
C THR A 130 -21.84 0.55 5.02
N VAL A 131 -20.94 1.26 4.35
CA VAL A 131 -20.91 1.40 2.89
C VAL A 131 -19.60 0.91 2.26
N CYS A 132 -18.54 0.81 3.06
CA CYS A 132 -17.26 0.29 2.58
C CYS A 132 -16.57 -0.63 3.60
N LEU A 133 -15.74 -1.54 3.08
CA LEU A 133 -14.80 -2.35 3.84
C LEU A 133 -13.40 -2.08 3.30
N VAL A 134 -12.41 -2.15 4.18
CA VAL A 134 -11.01 -1.95 3.83
C VAL A 134 -10.30 -3.25 4.07
N TYR A 135 -9.61 -3.77 3.05
CA TYR A 135 -8.82 -4.97 3.16
C TYR A 135 -7.45 -4.74 2.53
N LEU A 136 -6.42 -4.56 3.37
CA LEU A 136 -5.06 -4.27 2.92
C LEU A 136 -5.03 -3.03 2.01
N ASP A 137 -4.84 -3.26 0.71
CA ASP A 137 -4.66 -2.24 -0.31
C ASP A 137 -5.96 -1.95 -1.07
N ASP A 138 -7.05 -2.66 -0.77
CA ASP A 138 -8.33 -2.52 -1.46
C ASP A 138 -9.39 -1.89 -0.55
N ILE A 139 -10.06 -0.84 -1.03
CA ILE A 139 -11.36 -0.42 -0.47
C ILE A 139 -12.45 -1.07 -1.30
N ILE A 140 -13.32 -1.82 -0.64
CA ILE A 140 -14.49 -2.45 -1.22
C ILE A 140 -15.71 -1.62 -0.81
N VAL A 141 -16.25 -0.84 -1.74
CA VAL A 141 -17.57 -0.20 -1.59
C VAL A 141 -18.64 -1.21 -2.00
N PHE A 142 -19.68 -1.36 -1.19
CA PHE A 142 -20.74 -2.35 -1.42
C PHE A 142 -22.11 -1.76 -1.15
N SER A 143 -23.14 -2.30 -1.82
CA SER A 143 -24.52 -1.90 -1.60
C SER A 143 -25.52 -2.98 -2.06
N THR A 144 -26.78 -2.82 -1.65
CA THR A 144 -27.86 -3.75 -1.98
C THR A 144 -28.63 -3.35 -3.23
N SER A 145 -28.52 -2.09 -3.66
CA SER A 145 -29.17 -1.55 -4.86
C SER A 145 -28.26 -0.58 -5.60
N LEU A 146 -28.43 -0.48 -6.92
CA LEU A 146 -27.65 0.46 -7.74
C LEU A 146 -27.84 1.92 -7.31
N GLN A 147 -29.06 2.28 -6.89
CA GLN A 147 -29.38 3.65 -6.47
C GLN A 147 -28.58 4.05 -5.21
N GLU A 148 -28.49 3.14 -4.24
CA GLU A 148 -27.64 3.28 -3.05
C GLU A 148 -26.16 3.36 -3.46
N HIS A 149 -25.71 2.47 -4.34
CA HIS A 149 -24.32 2.42 -4.81
C HIS A 149 -23.83 3.71 -5.46
N MET A 150 -24.72 4.44 -6.14
CA MET A 150 -24.38 5.67 -6.86
C MET A 150 -24.27 6.90 -5.95
N VAL A 151 -24.79 6.84 -4.72
CA VAL A 151 -24.78 7.95 -3.76
C VAL A 151 -23.84 7.72 -2.57
N SER A 152 -23.28 6.51 -2.46
CA SER A 152 -22.20 6.14 -1.53
C SER A 152 -20.88 6.83 -1.85
#